data_AF-A0A6I1ZHV2-F1
#
_entry.id   AF-A0A6I1ZHV2-F1
#
_cell.length_a   1.000
_cell.length_b   1.000
_cell.length_c   1.000
_cell.angle_alpha   90.00
_cell.angle_beta   90.00
_cell.angle_gamma   90.00
#
_symmetry.space_group_name_H-M   'P 1'
#
loop_
_entity.id
_entity.type
_entity.pdbx_description
1 polymer ?
#
loop_
_entity_poly.entity_id
_entity_poly.type
_entity_poly.pdbx_seq_one_letter_code
_entity_poly.pdbx_strand_id
1 'polypeptide(L)'
;LFSRLDLGLAISNIGPKIAFIDEEQADPAPTNMKLGIKWRMIETRYNRLALLYDMNKLLVASYPSIDYDGNYEIGGFDADGNPSSGDEYGENGKWEQAHTDPWYLALVTSWFDDWHFGGDVDRNGNGIIDETEEFEDLNDNGKWDKGEPWTDSNGNKSYDKGEEGNKDDATIMDELDTITHNIGVEYWYSTYFAIRVGFIYDKLGKIWNPTFGAGIHYGPYGFDFGYIYGDEGHPLTNTMRFSLNIGF
;
A
#
# COMPACT_ATOMS: atom_id res chain seq x y z
N LEU A 1 25.77 -22.63 -4.91
CA LEU A 1 25.06 -21.34 -5.06
C LEU A 1 24.35 -20.93 -3.76
N PHE A 2 23.54 -21.82 -3.17
CA PHE A 2 22.74 -21.55 -1.96
C PHE A 2 23.51 -21.15 -0.69
N SER A 3 24.80 -21.47 -0.55
CA SER A 3 25.60 -21.14 0.65
C SER A 3 25.93 -19.65 0.84
N ARG A 4 25.59 -18.80 -0.13
CA ARG A 4 25.85 -17.35 -0.12
C ARG A 4 24.57 -16.52 -0.05
N LEU A 5 23.43 -17.16 0.20
CA LEU A 5 22.12 -16.52 0.20
C LEU A 5 21.53 -16.61 1.61
N ASP A 6 21.14 -15.47 2.17
CA ASP A 6 20.32 -15.40 3.37
C ASP A 6 18.90 -15.02 2.95
N LEU A 7 17.93 -15.65 3.61
CA LEU A 7 16.52 -15.30 3.53
C LEU A 7 16.07 -14.85 4.91
N GLY A 8 15.25 -13.81 4.96
CA GLY A 8 14.63 -13.32 6.18
C GLY A 8 13.15 -13.11 5.95
N LEU A 9 12.32 -13.52 6.91
CA LEU A 9 10.91 -13.20 6.98
C LEU A 9 10.63 -12.62 8.35
N ALA A 10 9.91 -11.51 8.41
CA ALA A 10 9.44 -10.93 9.65
C ALA A 10 8.00 -10.45 9.48
N ILE A 11 7.17 -10.73 10.47
CA ILE A 11 5.84 -10.15 10.60
C ILE A 11 5.82 -9.36 11.90
N SER A 12 5.38 -8.12 11.85
CA SER A 12 5.35 -7.19 12.97
C SER A 12 3.97 -6.57 13.15
N ASN A 13 3.73 -6.00 14.35
CA ASN A 13 2.48 -5.31 14.71
C ASN A 13 1.22 -6.20 14.66
N ILE A 14 1.38 -7.49 14.94
CA ILE A 14 0.26 -8.45 15.01
C ILE A 14 -0.56 -8.13 16.26
N GLY A 15 -1.84 -7.79 16.08
CA GLY A 15 -2.73 -7.49 17.19
C GLY A 15 -4.15 -7.15 16.77
N PRO A 16 -5.07 -7.01 17.74
CA PRO A 16 -6.44 -6.56 17.50
C PRO A 16 -6.47 -5.10 17.00
N LYS A 17 -7.67 -4.64 16.64
CA LYS A 17 -7.91 -3.24 16.28
C LYS A 17 -7.57 -2.31 17.45
N ILE A 18 -7.13 -1.10 17.14
CA ILE A 18 -6.74 -0.05 18.07
C ILE A 18 -7.84 1.01 18.05
N ALA A 19 -8.49 1.23 19.20
CA ALA A 19 -9.49 2.27 19.38
C ALA A 19 -8.90 3.46 20.14
N PHE A 20 -9.14 4.68 19.67
CA PHE A 20 -8.73 5.92 20.38
C PHE A 20 -9.85 6.52 21.22
N ILE A 21 -11.10 6.37 20.77
CA ILE A 21 -12.28 6.94 21.43
C ILE A 21 -13.38 5.88 21.54
N ASP A 22 -13.73 5.24 20.42
CA ASP A 22 -14.80 4.25 20.32
C ASP A 22 -14.28 2.94 19.70
N GLU A 23 -14.75 1.81 20.23
CA GLU A 23 -14.41 0.48 19.74
C GLU A 23 -15.07 0.19 18.39
N GLU A 24 -16.23 0.81 18.11
CA GLU A 24 -16.91 0.72 16.81
C GLU A 24 -16.14 1.43 15.69
N GLN A 25 -15.28 2.40 16.04
CA GLN A 25 -14.42 3.16 15.12
C GLN A 25 -12.95 2.72 15.23
N ALA A 26 -12.69 1.49 15.68
CA ALA A 26 -11.34 0.99 15.87
C ALA A 26 -10.66 0.68 14.53
N ASP A 27 -9.45 1.20 14.35
CA ASP A 27 -8.63 0.93 13.17
C ASP A 27 -7.81 -0.35 13.34
N PRO A 28 -7.62 -1.17 12.29
CA PRO A 28 -6.73 -2.32 12.36
C PRO A 28 -5.30 -1.90 12.71
N ALA A 29 -4.64 -2.66 13.59
CA ALA A 29 -3.22 -2.47 13.82
C ALA A 29 -2.44 -2.65 12.51
N PRO A 30 -1.39 -1.84 12.25
CA PRO A 30 -0.65 -1.84 10.98
C PRO A 30 0.26 -3.07 10.89
N THR A 31 -0.35 -4.25 10.77
CA THR A 31 0.33 -5.54 10.64
C THR A 31 1.12 -5.51 9.36
N ASN A 32 2.40 -5.79 9.43
CA ASN A 32 3.30 -5.59 8.30
C ASN A 32 4.23 -6.79 8.16
N MET A 33 4.41 -7.23 6.91
CA MET A 33 5.31 -8.33 6.55
C MET A 33 6.50 -7.80 5.77
N LYS A 34 7.69 -8.23 6.18
CA LYS A 34 8.94 -8.00 5.47
C LYS A 34 9.56 -9.32 5.04
N LEU A 35 9.80 -9.46 3.75
CA LEU A 35 10.58 -10.54 3.17
C LEU A 35 11.89 -9.97 2.62
N GLY A 36 13.02 -10.54 3.02
CA GLY A 36 14.35 -10.06 2.65
C GLY A 36 15.22 -11.16 2.07
N ILE A 37 16.01 -10.81 1.08
CA ILE A 37 17.02 -11.65 0.44
C ILE A 37 18.36 -10.91 0.50
N LYS A 38 19.39 -11.56 1.01
CA LYS A 38 20.78 -11.07 0.96
C LYS A 38 21.64 -12.06 0.22
N TRP A 39 22.23 -11.62 -0.90
CA TRP A 39 23.17 -12.41 -1.66
C TRP A 39 24.60 -11.89 -1.47
N ARG A 40 25.42 -12.66 -0.75
CA ARG A 40 26.86 -12.38 -0.55
C ARG A 40 27.64 -12.69 -1.82
N MET A 41 27.84 -11.69 -2.66
CA MET A 41 28.57 -11.83 -3.92
C MET A 41 30.07 -12.08 -3.67
N ILE A 42 30.68 -11.29 -2.77
CA ILE A 42 32.10 -11.41 -2.38
C ILE A 42 32.16 -11.62 -0.88
N GLU A 43 32.94 -12.61 -0.44
CA GLU A 43 33.20 -12.88 0.96
C GLU A 43 34.66 -13.30 1.11
N THR A 44 35.50 -12.37 1.57
CA THR A 44 36.93 -12.58 1.83
C THR A 44 37.29 -12.03 3.21
N ARG A 45 38.53 -12.25 3.65
CA ARG A 45 39.01 -11.74 4.95
C ARG A 45 38.85 -10.22 5.12
N TYR A 46 38.98 -9.46 4.04
CA TYR A 46 38.99 -7.99 4.09
C TYR A 46 37.90 -7.34 3.25
N ASN A 47 37.24 -8.05 2.34
CA ASN A 47 36.25 -7.45 1.45
C ASN A 47 35.01 -8.32 1.46
N ARG A 48 33.87 -7.71 1.81
CA ARG A 48 32.56 -8.35 1.73
C ARG A 48 31.63 -7.46 0.92
N LEU A 49 31.00 -8.03 -0.09
CA LEU A 49 30.06 -7.34 -0.97
C LEU A 49 28.77 -8.16 -1.02
N ALA A 50 27.66 -7.53 -0.69
CA ALA A 50 26.34 -8.16 -0.74
C ALA A 50 25.36 -7.31 -1.53
N LEU A 51 24.51 -7.98 -2.29
CA LEU A 51 23.28 -7.43 -2.84
C LEU A 51 22.14 -7.77 -1.88
N LEU A 52 21.28 -6.81 -1.61
CA LEU A 52 20.13 -6.93 -0.74
C LEU A 52 18.89 -6.54 -1.52
N TYR A 53 17.82 -7.28 -1.30
CA TYR A 53 16.49 -6.94 -1.77
C TYR A 53 15.51 -7.24 -0.64
N ASP A 54 14.61 -6.31 -0.33
CA ASP A 54 13.53 -6.55 0.59
C ASP A 54 12.21 -6.00 0.07
N MET A 55 11.14 -6.74 0.38
CA MET A 55 9.76 -6.40 0.09
C MET A 55 9.05 -6.17 1.41
N ASN A 56 8.27 -5.10 1.48
CA ASN A 56 7.48 -4.75 2.64
C ASN A 56 6.02 -4.57 2.22
N LYS A 57 5.12 -5.38 2.80
CA LYS A 57 3.68 -5.32 2.52
C LYS A 57 2.90 -5.10 3.82
N LEU A 58 1.96 -4.17 3.76
CA LEU A 58 0.94 -4.00 4.78
C LEU A 58 -0.07 -5.16 4.66
N LEU A 59 -0.25 -5.90 5.74
CA LEU A 59 -1.20 -7.02 5.85
C LEU A 59 -2.48 -6.55 6.55
N VAL A 60 -3.09 -5.51 5.98
CA VAL A 60 -4.36 -4.94 6.42
C VAL A 60 -5.28 -4.98 5.22
N ALA A 61 -6.43 -5.64 5.37
CA ALA A 61 -7.48 -5.62 4.36
C ALA A 61 -8.60 -4.69 4.81
N SER A 62 -8.82 -3.64 4.03
CA SER A 62 -9.81 -2.60 4.28
C SER A 62 -10.63 -2.41 3.02
N TYR A 63 -11.94 -2.54 3.16
CA TYR A 63 -12.88 -2.42 2.06
C TYR A 63 -13.64 -1.11 2.27
N PRO A 64 -13.65 -0.20 1.28
CA PRO A 64 -14.55 0.95 1.32
C PRO A 64 -16.00 0.50 1.14
N SER A 65 -16.94 1.44 1.19
CA SER A 65 -18.31 1.13 0.81
C SER A 65 -18.36 0.86 -0.70
N ILE A 66 -18.87 -0.31 -1.08
CA ILE A 66 -18.86 -0.82 -2.46
C ILE A 66 -20.23 -1.34 -2.83
N ASP A 67 -20.77 -0.86 -3.95
CA ASP A 67 -21.93 -1.45 -4.61
C ASP A 67 -21.47 -2.67 -5.42
N TYR A 68 -21.90 -3.86 -4.99
CA TYR A 68 -21.55 -5.11 -5.67
C TYR A 68 -22.61 -5.57 -6.67
N ASP A 69 -23.87 -5.16 -6.52
CA ASP A 69 -24.99 -5.62 -7.35
C ASP A 69 -25.35 -4.67 -8.50
N GLY A 70 -24.83 -3.43 -8.47
CA GLY A 70 -25.05 -2.40 -9.48
C GLY A 70 -26.41 -1.72 -9.36
N ASN A 71 -26.98 -1.66 -8.15
CA ASN A 71 -28.27 -1.01 -7.88
C ASN A 71 -28.13 0.50 -7.59
N TYR A 72 -26.88 1.03 -7.51
CA TYR A 72 -26.51 2.41 -7.23
C TYR A 72 -26.79 2.89 -5.80
N GLU A 73 -27.14 2.00 -4.88
CA GLU A 73 -27.35 2.25 -3.46
C GLU A 73 -26.39 1.38 -2.64
N ILE A 74 -25.93 1.89 -1.50
CA ILE A 74 -25.13 1.10 -0.55
C ILE A 74 -26.05 0.54 0.53
N GLY A 75 -26.25 -0.78 0.54
CA GLY A 75 -27.04 -1.47 1.54
C GLY A 75 -28.56 -1.49 1.24
N GLY A 76 -29.39 -1.49 2.28
CA GLY A 76 -30.85 -1.50 2.14
C GLY A 76 -31.48 -2.89 2.05
N PHE A 77 -30.68 -3.95 2.11
CA PHE A 77 -31.11 -5.34 2.16
C PHE A 77 -30.51 -6.07 3.36
N ASP A 78 -31.17 -7.16 3.77
CA ASP A 78 -30.64 -8.11 4.74
C ASP A 78 -29.67 -9.11 4.09
N ALA A 79 -29.04 -9.97 4.90
CA ALA A 79 -28.09 -10.98 4.42
C ALA A 79 -28.70 -12.02 3.45
N ASP A 80 -30.03 -12.11 3.40
CA ASP A 80 -30.77 -13.00 2.50
C ASP A 80 -31.22 -12.27 1.20
N GLY A 81 -30.87 -10.99 1.04
CA GLY A 81 -31.22 -10.17 -0.12
C GLY A 81 -32.65 -9.61 -0.10
N ASN A 82 -33.30 -9.58 1.06
CA ASN A 82 -34.64 -8.98 1.18
C ASN A 82 -34.52 -7.50 1.60
N PRO A 83 -35.38 -6.61 1.07
CA PRO A 83 -35.38 -5.20 1.46
C PRO A 83 -35.58 -5.04 2.96
N SER A 84 -34.65 -4.35 3.62
CA SER A 84 -34.67 -4.11 5.06
C SER A 84 -34.10 -2.74 5.37
N SER A 85 -34.88 -1.92 6.09
CA SER A 85 -34.49 -0.56 6.42
C SER A 85 -33.40 -0.54 7.49
N GLY A 86 -32.20 -0.09 7.13
CA GLY A 86 -31.07 0.08 8.05
C GLY A 86 -30.08 -1.09 8.08
N ASP A 87 -30.27 -2.11 7.24
CA ASP A 87 -29.26 -3.13 7.00
C ASP A 87 -28.29 -2.71 5.89
N GLU A 88 -27.10 -3.31 5.92
CA GLU A 88 -25.91 -2.84 5.20
C GLU A 88 -25.52 -3.76 4.03
N TYR A 89 -26.41 -4.70 3.67
CA TYR A 89 -26.20 -5.64 2.57
C TYR A 89 -26.89 -5.14 1.29
N GLY A 90 -26.32 -5.49 0.14
CA GLY A 90 -26.97 -5.33 -1.17
C GLY A 90 -27.97 -6.47 -1.44
N GLU A 91 -28.71 -6.35 -2.55
CA GLU A 91 -29.71 -7.33 -3.00
C GLU A 91 -29.09 -8.73 -3.20
N ASN A 92 -27.80 -8.77 -3.53
CA ASN A 92 -27.04 -10.01 -3.70
C ASN A 92 -26.61 -10.68 -2.38
N GLY A 93 -26.96 -10.11 -1.22
CA GLY A 93 -26.59 -10.59 0.12
C GLY A 93 -25.12 -10.36 0.50
N LYS A 94 -24.39 -9.50 -0.23
CA LYS A 94 -23.04 -9.08 0.13
C LYS A 94 -23.09 -7.83 0.98
N TRP A 95 -22.12 -7.70 1.87
CA TRP A 95 -21.94 -6.51 2.71
C TRP A 95 -21.35 -5.36 1.89
N GLU A 96 -22.01 -4.20 1.89
CA GLU A 96 -21.66 -3.06 1.04
C GLU A 96 -21.09 -1.88 1.81
N GLN A 97 -21.18 -1.85 3.14
CA GLN A 97 -20.55 -0.82 3.95
C GLN A 97 -19.05 -1.04 4.18
N ALA A 98 -18.33 0.06 4.41
CA ALA A 98 -16.92 0.04 4.73
C ALA A 98 -16.62 -0.84 5.95
N HIS A 99 -15.66 -1.75 5.81
CA HIS A 99 -15.26 -2.65 6.88
C HIS A 99 -13.80 -3.08 6.75
N THR A 100 -13.28 -3.68 7.82
CA THR A 100 -11.90 -4.18 7.88
C THR A 100 -11.86 -5.58 8.45
N ASP A 101 -11.06 -6.43 7.82
CA ASP A 101 -10.89 -7.81 8.27
C ASP A 101 -10.14 -7.88 9.60
N PRO A 102 -10.48 -8.83 10.49
CA PRO A 102 -9.64 -9.19 11.62
C PRO A 102 -8.21 -9.54 11.17
N TRP A 103 -7.22 -9.19 12.00
CA TRP A 103 -5.79 -9.32 11.64
C TRP A 103 -5.39 -10.72 11.14
N TYR A 104 -6.03 -11.79 11.64
CA TYR A 104 -5.72 -13.16 11.26
C TYR A 104 -6.29 -13.54 9.88
N LEU A 105 -7.41 -12.95 9.48
CA LEU A 105 -7.94 -13.06 8.11
C LEU A 105 -7.12 -12.18 7.17
N ALA A 106 -6.79 -10.96 7.61
CA ALA A 106 -5.98 -9.99 6.86
C ALA A 106 -4.60 -10.53 6.45
N LEU A 107 -4.02 -11.50 7.17
CA LEU A 107 -2.77 -12.18 6.75
C LEU A 107 -2.89 -12.83 5.36
N VAL A 108 -4.10 -13.20 4.96
CA VAL A 108 -4.41 -13.83 3.68
C VAL A 108 -5.21 -12.89 2.80
N THR A 109 -6.30 -12.28 3.31
CA THR A 109 -7.22 -11.48 2.50
C THR A 109 -6.58 -10.22 1.92
N SER A 110 -5.58 -9.64 2.59
CA SER A 110 -4.82 -8.48 2.06
C SER A 110 -4.02 -8.75 0.78
N TRP A 111 -3.97 -9.99 0.30
CA TRP A 111 -3.36 -10.33 -0.99
C TRP A 111 -4.38 -10.46 -2.13
N PHE A 112 -5.66 -10.29 -1.80
CA PHE A 112 -6.80 -10.56 -2.68
C PHE A 112 -7.84 -9.44 -2.67
N ASP A 113 -7.82 -8.59 -1.65
CA ASP A 113 -8.78 -7.50 -1.40
C ASP A 113 -8.84 -6.51 -2.55
N ASP A 114 -7.69 -6.08 -3.07
CA ASP A 114 -7.63 -5.02 -4.09
C ASP A 114 -8.01 -5.49 -5.51
N TRP A 115 -8.03 -6.80 -5.79
CA TRP A 115 -8.26 -7.31 -7.15
C TRP A 115 -9.40 -8.31 -7.32
N HIS A 116 -9.87 -8.95 -6.25
CA HIS A 116 -10.92 -9.96 -6.34
C HIS A 116 -12.32 -9.41 -6.07
N PHE A 117 -12.43 -8.30 -5.32
CA PHE A 117 -13.69 -7.69 -4.93
C PHE A 117 -13.87 -6.36 -5.66
N GLY A 118 -14.11 -6.46 -6.96
CA GLY A 118 -14.45 -5.32 -7.78
C GLY A 118 -15.93 -4.92 -7.65
N GLY A 119 -16.19 -3.62 -7.62
CA GLY A 119 -17.50 -2.97 -7.56
C GLY A 119 -17.35 -1.45 -7.60
N ASP A 120 -18.46 -0.71 -7.64
CA ASP A 120 -18.43 0.76 -7.66
C ASP A 120 -18.28 1.31 -6.25
N VAL A 121 -17.38 2.26 -6.05
CA VAL A 121 -16.93 2.68 -4.71
C VAL A 121 -17.58 4.02 -4.39
N ASP A 122 -18.39 4.08 -3.33
CA ASP A 122 -18.91 5.35 -2.80
C ASP A 122 -17.74 6.15 -2.21
N ARG A 123 -17.28 7.18 -2.96
CA ARG A 123 -16.10 7.98 -2.58
C ARG A 123 -16.48 9.14 -1.70
N ASN A 124 -17.71 9.63 -1.80
CA ASN A 124 -18.18 10.81 -1.10
C ASN A 124 -18.91 10.47 0.22
N GLY A 125 -19.25 9.21 0.43
CA GLY A 125 -19.89 8.66 1.63
C GLY A 125 -21.37 9.00 1.76
N ASN A 126 -22.07 9.28 0.66
CA ASN A 126 -23.49 9.62 0.65
C ASN A 126 -24.41 8.38 0.58
N GLY A 127 -23.85 7.17 0.41
CA GLY A 127 -24.58 5.91 0.28
C GLY A 127 -25.20 5.68 -1.10
N ILE A 128 -24.82 6.44 -2.11
CA ILE A 128 -25.34 6.40 -3.49
C ILE A 128 -24.14 6.43 -4.45
N ILE A 129 -24.10 5.51 -5.41
CA ILE A 129 -23.09 5.57 -6.48
C ILE A 129 -23.52 6.62 -7.51
N ASP A 130 -22.77 7.71 -7.60
CA ASP A 130 -23.03 8.76 -8.59
C ASP A 130 -22.72 8.25 -10.02
N GLU A 131 -23.68 8.36 -10.93
CA GLU A 131 -23.46 8.01 -12.35
C GLU A 131 -22.54 9.04 -13.04
N THR A 132 -21.73 8.56 -13.99
CA THR A 132 -20.96 9.46 -14.87
C THR A 132 -21.90 10.18 -15.83
N GLU A 133 -21.78 11.50 -15.91
CA GLU A 133 -22.55 12.28 -16.89
C GLU A 133 -22.11 11.94 -18.32
N GLU A 134 -23.08 11.75 -19.21
CA GLU A 134 -22.78 11.45 -20.62
C GLU A 134 -22.03 12.62 -21.28
N PHE A 135 -20.93 12.33 -21.96
CA PHE A 135 -20.19 13.29 -22.76
C PHE A 135 -19.92 12.80 -24.18
N GLU A 136 -19.75 13.76 -25.10
CA GLU A 136 -19.27 13.47 -26.46
C GLU A 136 -17.74 13.43 -26.45
N ASP A 137 -17.17 12.22 -26.51
CA ASP A 137 -15.73 12.02 -26.66
C ASP A 137 -15.30 12.38 -28.09
N LEU A 138 -14.83 13.60 -28.29
CA LEU A 138 -14.46 14.11 -29.62
C LEU A 138 -13.12 13.59 -30.09
N ASN A 139 -12.33 13.02 -29.19
CA ASN A 139 -10.96 12.60 -29.45
C ASN A 139 -10.69 11.10 -29.21
N ASP A 140 -11.75 10.34 -28.94
CA ASP A 140 -11.78 8.89 -28.75
C ASP A 140 -10.80 8.40 -27.67
N ASN A 141 -10.59 9.17 -26.59
CA ASN A 141 -9.66 8.81 -25.50
C ASN A 141 -10.35 8.21 -24.25
N GLY A 142 -11.68 8.13 -24.26
CA GLY A 142 -12.51 7.61 -23.16
C GLY A 142 -12.56 8.48 -21.91
N LYS A 143 -12.22 9.77 -22.00
CA LYS A 143 -12.23 10.72 -20.88
C LYS A 143 -12.80 12.06 -21.32
N TRP A 144 -13.57 12.70 -20.43
CA TRP A 144 -14.02 14.05 -20.68
C TRP A 144 -12.86 15.05 -20.67
N ASP A 145 -12.71 15.79 -21.76
CA ASP A 145 -11.74 16.87 -21.92
C ASP A 145 -12.40 18.25 -21.89
N LYS A 146 -11.64 19.25 -21.42
CA LYS A 146 -12.12 20.63 -21.36
C LYS A 146 -12.46 21.15 -22.75
N GLY A 147 -13.77 21.26 -23.03
CA GLY A 147 -14.31 21.70 -24.32
C GLY A 147 -15.22 20.67 -24.99
N GLU A 148 -15.29 19.46 -24.46
CA GLU A 148 -16.22 18.43 -24.90
C GLU A 148 -17.63 18.70 -24.35
N PRO A 149 -18.68 18.60 -25.18
CA PRO A 149 -20.07 18.65 -24.71
C PRO A 149 -20.37 17.53 -23.72
N TRP A 150 -21.17 17.84 -22.71
CA TRP A 150 -21.63 16.88 -21.70
C TRP A 150 -23.07 17.23 -21.26
N THR A 151 -23.75 16.24 -20.68
CA THR A 151 -25.14 16.35 -20.20
C THR A 151 -25.18 16.62 -18.71
N ASP A 152 -25.55 17.85 -18.34
CA ASP A 152 -25.72 18.29 -16.94
C ASP A 152 -26.98 17.67 -16.34
N SER A 153 -26.81 16.50 -15.72
CA SER A 153 -27.90 15.66 -15.23
C SER A 153 -28.42 16.16 -13.87
N ASN A 154 -27.55 16.78 -13.07
CA ASN A 154 -27.90 17.30 -11.74
C ASN A 154 -28.04 18.84 -11.69
N GLY A 155 -27.73 19.55 -12.78
CA GLY A 155 -27.92 20.99 -12.93
C GLY A 155 -26.85 21.85 -12.26
N ASN A 156 -25.71 21.29 -11.89
CA ASN A 156 -24.65 21.98 -11.14
C ASN A 156 -23.67 22.77 -12.05
N LYS A 157 -23.78 22.64 -13.37
CA LYS A 157 -22.94 23.28 -14.40
C LYS A 157 -21.46 22.90 -14.34
N SER A 158 -21.14 21.75 -13.79
CA SER A 158 -19.83 21.10 -13.81
C SER A 158 -19.99 19.68 -14.31
N TYR A 159 -19.04 19.19 -15.10
CA TYR A 159 -19.00 17.78 -15.45
C TYR A 159 -18.69 16.96 -14.20
N ASP A 160 -19.55 15.98 -13.91
CA ASP A 160 -19.35 15.03 -12.82
C ASP A 160 -18.92 13.67 -13.38
N LYS A 161 -17.70 13.26 -13.01
CA LYS A 161 -17.25 11.90 -13.21
C LYS A 161 -17.89 11.02 -12.13
N GLY A 162 -18.58 9.97 -12.54
CA GLY A 162 -19.24 9.05 -11.63
C GLY A 162 -18.27 8.29 -10.73
N GLU A 163 -18.83 7.65 -9.72
CA GLU A 163 -18.14 6.86 -8.71
C GLU A 163 -17.87 5.43 -9.22
N GLU A 164 -17.30 5.33 -10.42
CA GLU A 164 -16.89 4.06 -11.00
C GLU A 164 -15.68 3.49 -10.24
N GLY A 165 -15.80 2.23 -9.83
CA GLY A 165 -14.75 1.47 -9.17
C GLY A 165 -13.97 0.55 -10.14
N ASN A 166 -13.31 -0.48 -9.61
CA ASN A 166 -12.37 -1.31 -10.37
C ASN A 166 -12.97 -2.66 -10.83
N LYS A 167 -14.31 -2.77 -10.89
CA LYS A 167 -15.05 -4.03 -11.15
C LYS A 167 -14.48 -4.87 -12.28
N ASP A 168 -14.06 -4.22 -13.37
CA ASP A 168 -13.58 -4.88 -14.59
C ASP A 168 -12.05 -4.81 -14.81
N ASP A 169 -11.34 -4.01 -14.00
CA ASP A 169 -9.93 -3.64 -14.25
C ASP A 169 -8.95 -4.14 -13.18
N ALA A 170 -9.43 -4.76 -12.12
CA ALA A 170 -8.59 -5.12 -10.99
C ALA A 170 -7.69 -6.35 -11.29
N THR A 171 -6.38 -6.21 -11.09
CA THR A 171 -5.38 -7.24 -11.40
C THR A 171 -4.45 -7.53 -10.23
N ILE A 172 -3.82 -8.71 -10.26
CA ILE A 172 -2.73 -9.03 -9.32
C ILE A 172 -1.55 -8.05 -9.39
N MET A 173 -1.44 -7.29 -10.50
CA MET A 173 -0.39 -6.29 -10.65
C MET A 173 -0.65 -5.06 -9.78
N ASP A 174 -1.91 -4.70 -9.56
CA ASP A 174 -2.30 -3.58 -8.68
C ASP A 174 -1.92 -3.90 -7.23
N GLU A 175 -2.14 -5.14 -6.81
CA GLU A 175 -1.74 -5.65 -5.51
C GLU A 175 -0.20 -5.67 -5.35
N LEU A 176 0.56 -6.08 -6.36
CA LEU A 176 2.03 -6.00 -6.32
C LEU A 176 2.55 -4.56 -6.24
N ASP A 177 1.84 -3.61 -6.83
CA ASP A 177 2.18 -2.19 -6.81
C ASP A 177 1.98 -1.55 -5.42
N THR A 178 1.23 -2.20 -4.51
CA THR A 178 1.12 -1.78 -3.10
C THR A 178 2.36 -2.11 -2.28
N ILE A 179 3.21 -3.02 -2.78
CA ILE A 179 4.37 -3.51 -2.04
C ILE A 179 5.52 -2.51 -2.15
N THR A 180 6.08 -2.13 -1.00
CA THR A 180 7.31 -1.36 -0.98
C THR A 180 8.50 -2.26 -1.29
N HIS A 181 9.30 -1.88 -2.28
CA HIS A 181 10.51 -2.57 -2.68
C HIS A 181 11.75 -1.78 -2.28
N ASN A 182 12.72 -2.44 -1.67
CA ASN A 182 14.02 -1.88 -1.38
C ASN A 182 15.09 -2.75 -2.02
N ILE A 183 16.01 -2.13 -2.75
CA ILE A 183 17.18 -2.79 -3.30
C ILE A 183 18.44 -2.05 -2.86
N GLY A 184 19.49 -2.79 -2.50
CA GLY A 184 20.70 -2.17 -2.00
C GLY A 184 21.95 -3.02 -2.18
N VAL A 185 23.09 -2.35 -2.19
CA VAL A 185 24.40 -2.96 -2.18
C VAL A 185 25.09 -2.53 -0.88
N GLU A 186 25.63 -3.52 -0.16
CA GLU A 186 26.43 -3.31 1.03
C GLU A 186 27.86 -3.78 0.76
N TYR A 187 28.81 -2.89 1.01
CA TYR A 187 30.23 -3.18 0.97
C TYR A 187 30.87 -2.95 2.34
N TRP A 188 31.59 -3.95 2.82
CA TRP A 188 32.42 -3.85 4.01
C TRP A 188 33.90 -4.04 3.68
N TYR A 189 34.71 -3.13 4.19
CA TYR A 189 36.16 -3.31 4.29
C TYR A 189 36.54 -3.77 5.69
N SER A 190 36.98 -5.03 5.77
CA SER A 190 37.24 -5.79 6.98
C SER A 190 35.98 -5.81 7.87
N THR A 191 36.13 -5.36 9.11
CA THR A 191 35.06 -5.16 10.08
C THR A 191 34.91 -3.68 10.46
N TYR A 192 35.63 -2.77 9.80
CA TYR A 192 35.77 -1.39 10.26
C TYR A 192 34.94 -0.41 9.44
N PHE A 193 34.88 -0.55 8.12
CA PHE A 193 34.21 0.43 7.27
C PHE A 193 33.10 -0.22 6.48
N ALA A 194 31.93 0.41 6.47
CA ALA A 194 30.79 0.02 5.66
C ALA A 194 30.42 1.17 4.73
N ILE A 195 30.10 0.85 3.48
CA ILE A 195 29.43 1.75 2.55
C ILE A 195 28.19 1.03 2.03
N ARG A 196 27.07 1.75 1.99
CA ARG A 196 25.77 1.23 1.59
C ARG A 196 25.16 2.18 0.59
N VAL A 197 24.64 1.64 -0.50
CA VAL A 197 23.88 2.38 -1.50
C VAL A 197 22.63 1.58 -1.77
N GLY A 198 21.48 2.23 -1.86
CA GLY A 198 20.24 1.55 -2.17
C GLY A 198 19.23 2.47 -2.84
N PHE A 199 18.05 1.91 -3.06
CA PHE A 199 16.92 2.57 -3.66
C PHE A 199 15.65 2.02 -3.02
N ILE A 200 14.75 2.93 -2.63
CA ILE A 200 13.42 2.62 -2.11
C ILE A 200 12.42 2.96 -3.19
N TYR A 201 11.51 2.04 -3.48
CA TYR A 201 10.39 2.23 -4.38
C TYR A 201 9.09 1.85 -3.67
N ASP A 202 8.24 2.85 -3.45
CA ASP A 202 6.92 2.74 -2.85
C ASP A 202 5.96 3.58 -3.70
N LYS A 203 5.10 2.92 -4.46
CA LYS A 203 4.15 3.57 -5.36
C LYS A 203 3.06 4.29 -4.56
N LEU A 204 2.52 3.66 -3.52
CA LEU A 204 1.47 4.21 -2.67
C LEU A 204 1.97 5.41 -1.87
N GLY A 205 3.15 5.27 -1.25
CA GLY A 205 3.82 6.36 -0.52
C GLY A 205 4.37 7.47 -1.42
N LYS A 206 4.42 7.27 -2.75
CA LYS A 206 5.06 8.16 -3.73
C LYS A 206 6.54 8.43 -3.38
N ILE A 207 7.26 7.37 -2.98
CA ILE A 207 8.68 7.42 -2.61
C ILE A 207 9.47 6.61 -3.65
N TRP A 208 10.42 7.25 -4.33
CA TRP A 208 11.31 6.60 -5.30
C TRP A 208 12.71 7.18 -5.17
N ASN A 209 13.36 6.88 -4.05
CA ASN A 209 14.47 7.66 -3.56
C ASN A 209 15.74 6.83 -3.41
N PRO A 210 16.89 7.31 -3.92
CA PRO A 210 18.15 6.68 -3.61
C PRO A 210 18.52 6.90 -2.14
N THR A 211 19.17 5.90 -1.56
CA THR A 211 19.62 5.89 -0.17
C THR A 211 21.11 5.66 -0.11
N PHE A 212 21.75 6.33 0.85
CA PHE A 212 23.18 6.25 1.07
C PHE A 212 23.44 5.96 2.55
N GLY A 213 24.48 5.19 2.82
CA GLY A 213 24.91 4.94 4.18
C GLY A 213 26.41 4.71 4.27
N ALA A 214 26.96 5.07 5.40
CA ALA A 214 28.35 4.83 5.73
C ALA A 214 28.45 4.41 7.20
N GLY A 215 29.36 3.50 7.50
CA GLY A 215 29.57 3.00 8.86
C GLY A 215 31.06 2.97 9.21
N ILE A 216 31.39 3.35 10.44
CA ILE A 216 32.72 3.21 11.02
C ILE A 216 32.60 2.45 12.33
N HIS A 217 33.24 1.30 12.40
CA HIS A 217 33.27 0.42 13.55
C HIS A 217 34.71 0.31 14.04
N TYR A 218 34.92 0.51 15.34
CA TYR A 218 36.23 0.41 15.97
C TYR A 218 36.11 -0.16 17.38
N GLY A 219 36.66 -1.36 17.57
CA GLY A 219 36.54 -2.09 18.83
C GLY A 219 35.07 -2.35 19.17
N PRO A 220 34.59 -1.96 20.36
CA PRO A 220 33.19 -2.16 20.76
C PRO A 220 32.24 -1.12 20.15
N TYR A 221 32.74 -0.04 19.55
CA TYR A 221 31.90 1.07 19.08
C TYR A 221 31.61 0.93 17.58
N GLY A 222 30.36 1.12 17.18
CA GLY A 222 29.94 1.24 15.79
C GLY A 222 29.14 2.52 15.58
N PHE A 223 29.50 3.31 14.59
CA PHE A 223 28.78 4.51 14.20
C PHE A 223 28.27 4.33 12.77
N ASP A 224 26.97 4.43 12.57
CA ASP A 224 26.34 4.36 11.25
C ASP A 224 25.64 5.67 10.92
N PHE A 225 25.77 6.09 9.67
CA PHE A 225 25.09 7.20 9.04
C PHE A 225 24.24 6.68 7.90
N GLY A 226 23.03 7.22 7.76
CA GLY A 226 22.12 6.98 6.65
C GLY A 226 21.51 8.28 6.13
N TYR A 227 21.28 8.36 4.83
CA TYR A 227 20.68 9.51 4.16
C TYR A 227 19.74 9.03 3.04
N ILE A 228 18.55 9.62 3.00
CA ILE A 228 17.56 9.39 1.94
C ILE A 228 17.50 10.67 1.10
N TYR A 229 17.93 10.59 -0.16
CA TYR A 229 17.93 11.74 -1.05
C TYR A 229 16.59 11.84 -1.78
N GLY A 230 16.02 13.04 -1.91
CA GLY A 230 14.79 13.21 -2.67
C GLY A 230 14.40 14.65 -2.93
N ASP A 231 13.43 14.80 -3.83
CA ASP A 231 12.85 16.09 -4.20
C ASP A 231 12.12 16.75 -3.01
N GLU A 232 12.05 18.07 -3.05
CA GLU A 232 11.39 18.89 -2.03
C GLU A 232 9.87 18.64 -2.07
N GLY A 233 9.28 18.29 -0.92
CA GLY A 233 7.82 18.13 -0.78
C GLY A 233 7.37 16.89 -0.02
N HIS A 234 8.24 15.88 0.13
CA HIS A 234 7.91 14.65 0.88
C HIS A 234 8.65 14.62 2.23
N PRO A 235 7.98 14.36 3.37
CA PRO A 235 8.56 14.54 4.71
C PRO A 235 9.76 13.62 5.04
N LEU A 236 9.92 12.52 4.30
CA LEU A 236 11.06 11.60 4.46
C LEU A 236 12.24 11.92 3.53
N THR A 237 12.12 12.89 2.61
CA THR A 237 13.24 13.26 1.73
C THR A 237 14.23 14.13 2.49
N ASN A 238 15.51 14.03 2.09
CA ASN A 238 16.63 14.73 2.71
C ASN A 238 16.79 14.47 4.22
N THR A 239 16.29 13.32 4.70
CA THR A 239 16.39 12.91 6.09
C THR A 239 17.73 12.21 6.36
N MET A 240 18.41 12.64 7.43
CA MET A 240 19.62 12.01 7.94
C MET A 240 19.32 11.15 9.17
N ARG A 241 19.96 9.99 9.28
CA ARG A 241 19.84 9.07 10.40
C ARG A 241 21.23 8.75 10.95
N PHE A 242 21.34 8.75 12.27
CA PHE A 242 22.58 8.43 12.98
C PHE A 242 22.31 7.31 13.98
N SER A 243 23.22 6.34 14.07
CA SER A 243 23.14 5.24 15.02
C SER A 243 24.49 5.01 15.71
N LEU A 244 24.42 4.62 16.98
CA LEU A 244 25.57 4.21 17.79
C LEU A 244 25.30 2.81 18.36
N ASN A 245 26.20 1.89 18.08
CA ASN A 245 26.24 0.55 18.65
C ASN A 245 27.41 0.44 19.64
N ILE A 246 27.18 -0.20 20.78
CA ILE A 246 28.21 -0.50 21.79
C ILE A 246 28.11 -1.98 22.16
N GLY A 247 29.14 -2.75 21.80
CA GLY A 247 29.30 -4.15 22.22
C GLY A 247 29.99 -4.25 23.58
N PHE A 248 29.49 -5.12 24.46
CA PHE A 248 30.07 -5.42 25.77
C PHE A 248 30.56 -6.87 25.83
#